data_AF-A0A1W1BZL4-F1
#
_entry.id   AF-A0A1W1BZL4-F1
#
_cell.length_a   1.000
_cell.length_b   1.000
_cell.length_c   1.000
_cell.angle_alpha   90.00
_cell.angle_beta   90.00
_cell.angle_gamma   90.00
#
_symmetry.space_group_name_H-M   'P 1'
#
loop_
_entity.id
_entity.type
_entity.pdbx_description
1 polymer ?
#
loop_
_entity_poly.entity_id
_entity_poly.type
_entity_poly.pdbx_seq_one_letter_code
_entity_poly.pdbx_strand_id
1 'polypeptide(L)'
;MLKLESLVWLVIGLSLSSLTTIYYPALNKPIFYISLALLMVILWRYFWRVVSQDDFTPKSKAFKKLQKIQKKREKIDTAKHHYINDQIEYIDRVWGYTKEQRRVIDRFLDQRAYSHIYNRLSASLLPQLITMIELCIKREKRGCKREVSKRIKEIYLLMKEELSKKKSQTQESFETSVEVFDRLID
;
A
#
# COMPACT_ATOMS: atom_id res chain seq x y z
N MET A 1 -4.93 24.73 21.51
CA MET A 1 -6.04 24.10 20.74
C MET A 1 -6.33 22.74 21.34
N LEU A 2 -7.48 22.56 22.02
CA LEU A 2 -7.92 21.23 22.42
C LEU A 2 -8.30 20.44 21.16
N LYS A 3 -7.81 19.21 21.01
CA LYS A 3 -8.18 18.32 19.90
C LYS A 3 -9.62 17.84 20.11
N LEU A 4 -10.37 17.64 19.03
CA LEU A 4 -11.76 17.17 19.05
C LEU A 4 -11.97 15.94 19.96
N GLU A 5 -11.00 15.02 19.95
CA GLU A 5 -10.97 13.83 20.81
C GLU A 5 -11.00 14.15 22.31
N SER A 6 -10.28 15.19 22.75
CA SER A 6 -10.29 15.60 24.16
C SER A 6 -11.60 16.23 24.60
N LEU A 7 -12.38 16.79 23.67
CA LEU A 7 -13.72 17.32 23.96
C LEU A 7 -14.74 16.19 24.11
N VAL A 8 -14.64 15.13 23.30
CA VAL A 8 -15.52 13.95 23.39
C VAL A 8 -15.41 13.29 24.77
N TRP A 9 -14.18 13.11 25.28
CA TRP A 9 -13.98 12.51 26.61
C TRP A 9 -14.41 13.41 27.77
N LEU A 10 -14.32 14.73 27.61
CA LEU A 10 -14.88 15.67 28.59
C LEU A 10 -16.41 15.57 28.67
N VAL A 11 -17.09 15.47 27.52
CA VAL A 11 -18.54 15.31 27.45
C VAL A 11 -18.98 13.97 28.06
N ILE A 12 -18.26 12.88 27.76
CA ILE A 12 -18.51 11.56 28.35
C ILE A 12 -18.27 11.57 29.87
N GLY A 13 -17.21 12.22 30.33
CA GLY A 13 -16.93 12.38 31.75
C GLY A 13 -18.06 13.13 32.48
N LEU A 14 -18.54 14.24 31.91
CA LEU A 14 -19.63 15.02 32.48
C LEU A 14 -20.97 14.26 32.50
N SER A 15 -21.27 13.45 31.48
CA SER A 15 -22.50 12.64 31.43
C SER A 15 -22.48 11.43 32.37
N LEU A 16 -21.34 10.77 32.54
CA LEU A 16 -21.17 9.73 33.57
C LEU A 16 -21.33 10.30 34.97
N SER A 17 -20.86 11.52 35.18
CA SER A 17 -20.97 12.20 36.46
C SER A 17 -22.42 12.62 36.75
N SER A 18 -23.20 13.08 35.77
CA SER A 18 -24.61 13.42 36.01
C SER A 18 -25.41 12.21 36.51
N LEU A 19 -25.10 11.00 36.03
CA LEU A 19 -25.68 9.74 36.52
C LEU A 19 -25.32 9.43 37.98
N THR A 20 -24.11 9.76 38.46
CA THR A 20 -23.74 9.50 39.86
C THR A 20 -24.50 10.39 40.85
N THR A 21 -24.98 11.56 40.40
CA THR A 21 -25.83 12.48 41.16
C THR A 21 -27.18 11.85 41.56
N ILE A 22 -27.71 10.94 40.73
CA ILE A 22 -28.98 10.25 40.97
C ILE A 22 -28.82 9.24 42.12
N TYR A 23 -27.68 8.56 42.18
CA TYR A 23 -27.42 7.53 43.18
C TYR A 23 -26.79 8.05 44.48
N TYR A 24 -26.07 9.17 44.42
CA TYR A 24 -25.34 9.73 45.58
C TYR A 24 -25.52 11.26 45.68
N PRO A 25 -26.70 11.74 46.10
CA PRO A 25 -27.05 13.16 46.11
C PRO A 25 -26.18 14.01 47.06
N ALA A 26 -25.58 13.39 48.10
CA ALA A 26 -24.68 14.06 49.04
C ALA A 26 -23.36 14.54 48.40
N LEU A 27 -22.99 14.01 47.23
CA LEU A 27 -21.75 14.34 46.52
C LEU A 27 -21.95 15.36 45.39
N ASN A 28 -23.13 16.00 45.31
CA ASN A 28 -23.51 16.95 44.27
C ASN A 28 -22.83 18.33 44.43
N LYS A 29 -21.49 18.35 44.48
CA LYS A 29 -20.69 19.58 44.47
C LYS A 29 -20.10 19.77 43.07
N PRO A 30 -20.31 20.92 42.40
CA PRO A 30 -19.84 21.16 41.04
C PRO A 30 -18.33 20.92 40.84
N ILE A 31 -17.54 21.16 41.91
CA ILE A 31 -16.09 20.94 41.93
C ILE A 31 -15.73 19.45 41.75
N PHE A 32 -16.55 18.53 42.27
CA PHE A 32 -16.33 17.09 42.14
C PHE A 32 -16.43 16.64 40.68
N TYR A 33 -17.45 17.11 39.95
CA TYR A 33 -17.66 16.82 38.53
C TYR A 33 -16.49 17.26 37.65
N ILE A 34 -15.99 18.47 37.89
CA ILE A 34 -14.84 19.02 37.15
C ILE A 34 -13.58 18.20 37.45
N SER A 35 -13.37 17.80 38.70
CA SER A 35 -12.21 16.97 39.09
C SER A 35 -12.25 15.58 38.46
N LEU A 36 -13.42 14.94 38.38
CA LEU A 36 -13.59 13.62 37.78
C LEU A 36 -13.35 13.65 36.27
N ALA A 37 -13.91 14.64 35.57
CA ALA A 37 -13.73 14.81 34.13
C ALA A 37 -12.24 15.05 33.77
N LEU A 38 -11.53 15.85 34.57
CA LEU A 38 -10.08 16.05 34.41
C LEU A 38 -9.29 14.75 34.62
N LEU A 39 -9.65 13.97 35.63
CA LEU A 39 -8.99 12.70 35.94
C LEU A 39 -9.17 11.68 34.80
N MET A 40 -10.36 11.61 34.19
CA MET A 40 -10.63 10.77 33.02
C MET A 40 -9.78 11.17 31.80
N VAL A 41 -9.59 12.47 31.54
CA VAL A 41 -8.73 12.95 30.44
C VAL A 41 -7.26 12.61 30.69
N ILE A 42 -6.79 12.68 31.95
CA ILE A 42 -5.42 12.32 32.33
C ILE A 42 -5.19 10.81 32.16
N LEU A 43 -6.11 9.98 32.66
CA LEU A 43 -6.04 8.52 32.51
C LEU A 43 -6.06 8.10 31.04
N TRP A 44 -6.91 8.71 30.21
CA TRP A 44 -6.94 8.47 28.77
C TRP A 44 -5.60 8.80 28.10
N ARG A 45 -5.01 9.96 28.42
CA ARG A 45 -3.68 10.32 27.91
C ARG A 45 -2.58 9.37 28.36
N TYR A 46 -2.64 8.91 29.60
CA TYR A 46 -1.70 7.94 30.13
C TYR A 46 -1.84 6.59 29.43
N PHE A 47 -3.07 6.09 29.29
CA PHE A 47 -3.37 4.85 28.58
C PHE A 47 -2.89 4.89 27.12
N TRP A 48 -3.14 5.98 26.39
CA TRP A 48 -2.61 6.13 25.03
C TRP A 48 -1.09 6.17 24.96
N ARG A 49 -0.40 6.76 25.94
CA ARG A 49 1.07 6.70 25.98
C ARG A 49 1.58 5.27 26.17
N VAL A 50 0.92 4.49 27.01
CA VAL A 50 1.32 3.09 27.28
C VAL A 50 1.00 2.20 26.08
N VAL A 51 -0.18 2.34 25.47
CA VAL A 51 -0.59 1.57 24.29
C VAL A 51 0.20 1.96 23.04
N SER A 52 0.53 3.25 22.86
CA SER A 52 1.38 3.70 21.76
C SER A 52 2.87 3.39 21.96
N GLN A 53 3.26 2.81 23.11
CA GLN A 53 4.63 2.35 23.35
C GLN A 53 4.90 0.91 22.90
N ASP A 54 3.94 0.23 22.27
CA ASP A 54 4.17 -1.00 21.51
C ASP A 54 4.94 -0.75 20.18
N ASP A 55 5.82 0.25 20.17
CA ASP A 55 6.92 0.32 19.22
C ASP A 55 7.84 -0.86 19.52
N PHE A 56 7.66 -1.94 18.75
CA PHE A 56 8.55 -3.10 18.73
C PHE A 56 9.98 -2.62 18.47
N THR A 57 10.74 -2.34 19.53
CA THR A 57 12.12 -1.89 19.46
C THR A 57 13.00 -3.14 19.40
N PRO A 58 13.58 -3.47 18.23
CA PRO A 58 14.30 -4.72 18.11
C PRO A 58 15.60 -4.67 18.92
N LYS A 59 15.63 -5.43 20.01
CA LYS A 59 16.79 -5.53 20.91
C LYS A 59 17.98 -6.29 20.28
N SER A 60 17.73 -7.11 19.26
CA SER A 60 18.75 -7.93 18.59
C SER A 60 19.52 -7.21 17.47
N LYS A 61 20.86 -7.29 17.50
CA LYS A 61 21.74 -6.83 16.39
C LYS A 61 21.39 -7.51 15.06
N ALA A 62 20.93 -8.76 15.08
CA ALA A 62 20.52 -9.50 13.88
C ALA A 62 19.26 -8.90 13.25
N PHE A 63 18.27 -8.53 14.08
CA PHE A 63 17.05 -7.90 13.59
C PHE A 63 17.30 -6.51 13.02
N LYS A 64 18.17 -5.71 13.65
CA LYS A 64 18.62 -4.42 13.06
C LYS A 64 19.33 -4.60 11.72
N LYS A 65 20.09 -5.69 11.54
CA LYS A 65 20.73 -6.03 10.25
C LYS A 65 19.69 -6.41 9.19
N LEU A 66 18.68 -7.20 9.55
CA LEU A 66 17.57 -7.55 8.66
C LEU A 66 16.76 -6.31 8.26
N GLN A 67 16.41 -5.41 9.19
CA GLN A 67 15.75 -4.14 8.85
C GLN A 67 16.58 -3.28 7.89
N LYS A 68 17.92 -3.23 8.05
CA LYS A 68 18.79 -2.51 7.09
C LYS A 68 18.77 -3.16 5.71
N ILE A 69 18.75 -4.49 5.62
CA ILE A 69 18.64 -5.21 4.35
C ILE A 69 17.29 -4.93 3.69
N GLN A 70 16.20 -4.98 4.46
CA GLN A 70 14.86 -4.67 3.99
C GLN A 70 14.77 -3.23 3.44
N LYS A 71 15.22 -2.23 4.20
CA LYS A 71 15.27 -0.83 3.75
C LYS A 71 16.10 -0.64 2.48
N LYS A 72 17.21 -1.39 2.32
CA LYS A 72 18.00 -1.36 1.08
C LYS A 72 17.23 -1.95 -0.09
N ARG A 73 16.54 -3.07 0.09
CA ARG A 73 15.69 -3.69 -0.94
C ARG A 73 14.57 -2.75 -1.36
N GLU A 74 13.84 -2.17 -0.42
CA GLU A 74 12.77 -1.19 -0.68
C GLU A 74 13.24 0.01 -1.52
N LYS A 75 14.44 0.54 -1.23
CA LYS A 75 15.03 1.62 -2.03
C LYS A 75 15.33 1.20 -3.47
N ILE A 76 15.94 0.04 -3.64
CA ILE A 76 16.26 -0.52 -4.97
C ILE A 76 14.97 -0.75 -5.75
N ASP A 77 13.95 -1.30 -5.10
CA ASP A 77 12.65 -1.60 -5.71
C ASP A 77 11.92 -0.31 -6.12
N THR A 78 11.96 0.73 -5.29
CA THR A 78 11.37 2.04 -5.62
C THR A 78 12.07 2.67 -6.82
N ALA A 79 13.41 2.68 -6.84
CA ALA A 79 14.18 3.20 -7.96
C ALA A 79 13.89 2.44 -9.27
N LYS A 80 13.76 1.11 -9.18
CA LYS A 80 13.40 0.25 -10.30
C LYS A 80 12.00 0.55 -10.83
N HIS A 81 11.05 0.81 -9.93
CA HIS A 81 9.69 1.17 -10.30
C HIS A 81 9.64 2.48 -11.07
N HIS A 82 10.35 3.51 -10.59
CA HIS A 82 10.50 4.77 -11.32
C HIS A 82 11.11 4.55 -12.71
N TYR A 83 12.19 3.78 -12.80
CA TYR A 83 12.84 3.48 -14.07
C TYR A 83 11.90 2.82 -15.10
N ILE A 84 11.08 1.84 -14.66
CA ILE A 84 10.09 1.21 -15.53
C ILE A 84 9.01 2.21 -15.97
N ASN A 85 8.53 3.06 -15.05
CA ASN A 85 7.52 4.07 -15.37
C ASN A 85 8.04 5.06 -16.41
N ASP A 86 9.29 5.54 -16.26
CA ASP A 86 9.93 6.45 -17.21
C ASP A 86 10.04 5.82 -18.61
N GLN A 87 10.39 4.53 -18.68
CA GLN A 87 10.45 3.80 -19.95
C GLN A 87 9.09 3.65 -20.62
N ILE A 88 8.06 3.35 -19.85
CA ILE A 88 6.68 3.22 -20.35
C ILE A 88 6.17 4.58 -20.83
N GLU A 89 6.43 5.65 -20.07
CA GLU A 89 6.05 7.01 -20.47
C GLU A 89 6.74 7.44 -21.76
N TYR A 90 8.04 7.14 -21.89
CA TYR A 90 8.78 7.40 -23.11
C TYR A 90 8.15 6.69 -24.33
N ILE A 91 7.83 5.41 -24.20
CA ILE A 91 7.21 4.65 -25.29
C ILE A 91 5.82 5.23 -25.64
N ASP A 92 5.01 5.59 -24.64
CA ASP A 92 3.69 6.19 -24.89
C ASP A 92 3.81 7.54 -25.60
N ARG A 93 4.78 8.37 -25.20
CA ARG A 93 5.01 9.68 -25.82
C ARG A 93 5.48 9.57 -27.27
N VAL A 94 6.37 8.62 -27.54
CA VAL A 94 7.03 8.49 -28.85
C VAL A 94 6.21 7.67 -29.84
N TRP A 95 5.51 6.63 -29.36
CA TRP A 95 4.78 5.70 -30.22
C TRP A 95 3.27 5.72 -30.00
N GLY A 96 2.83 5.92 -28.75
CA GLY A 96 1.43 5.86 -28.34
C GLY A 96 0.95 4.44 -28.04
N TYR A 97 0.26 4.29 -26.92
CA TYR A 97 -0.51 3.10 -26.59
C TYR A 97 -1.98 3.23 -26.98
N THR A 98 -2.63 2.10 -27.26
CA THR A 98 -4.10 2.08 -27.32
C THR A 98 -4.69 2.25 -25.91
N LYS A 99 -5.94 2.74 -25.81
CA LYS A 99 -6.65 2.89 -24.53
C LYS A 99 -6.67 1.59 -23.72
N GLU A 100 -6.78 0.44 -24.38
CA GLU A 100 -6.77 -0.86 -23.71
C GLU A 100 -5.37 -1.23 -23.19
N GLN A 101 -4.33 -1.02 -24.01
CA GLN A 101 -2.95 -1.26 -23.62
C GLN A 101 -2.57 -0.41 -22.40
N ARG A 102 -2.90 0.88 -22.43
CA ARG A 102 -2.65 1.82 -21.33
C ARG A 102 -3.29 1.33 -20.03
N ARG A 103 -4.58 0.96 -20.06
CA ARG A 103 -5.29 0.43 -18.88
C ARG A 103 -4.65 -0.80 -18.27
N VAL A 104 -4.18 -1.74 -19.10
CA VAL A 104 -3.52 -2.96 -18.61
C VAL A 104 -2.15 -2.65 -18.03
N ILE A 105 -1.39 -1.77 -18.68
CA ILE A 105 -0.08 -1.34 -18.20
C ILE A 105 -0.21 -0.62 -16.85
N ASP A 106 -1.11 0.35 -16.73
CA ASP A 106 -1.33 1.09 -15.48
C ASP A 106 -1.74 0.13 -14.35
N ARG A 107 -2.69 -0.79 -14.63
CA ARG A 107 -3.10 -1.81 -13.65
C ARG A 107 -1.95 -2.73 -13.25
N PHE A 108 -1.08 -3.12 -14.19
CA PHE A 108 0.09 -3.94 -13.92
C PHE A 108 1.10 -3.23 -13.01
N LEU A 109 1.31 -1.93 -13.22
CA LEU A 109 2.18 -1.10 -12.39
C LEU A 109 1.61 -0.87 -10.99
N ASP A 110 0.32 -0.56 -10.89
CA ASP A 110 -0.39 -0.32 -9.63
C ASP A 110 -0.41 -1.56 -8.73
N GLN A 111 -0.68 -2.71 -9.32
CA GLN A 111 -0.69 -3.97 -8.57
C GLN A 111 0.71 -4.43 -8.16
N ARG A 112 1.76 -3.64 -8.48
CA ARG A 112 3.19 -3.90 -8.23
C ARG A 112 3.45 -5.38 -8.23
N ALA A 113 3.08 -6.06 -9.33
CA ALA A 113 3.27 -7.48 -9.44
C ALA A 113 4.79 -7.70 -9.51
N TYR A 114 5.43 -7.82 -8.35
CA TYR A 114 6.84 -8.16 -8.16
C TYR A 114 7.12 -9.59 -8.63
N SER A 115 6.66 -9.92 -9.83
CA SER A 115 6.83 -11.20 -10.45
C SER A 115 8.16 -11.22 -11.21
N HIS A 116 8.57 -12.42 -11.61
CA HIS A 116 9.72 -12.60 -12.50
C HIS A 116 9.60 -11.74 -13.78
N ILE A 117 8.37 -11.47 -14.25
CA ILE A 117 8.14 -10.62 -15.42
C ILE A 117 8.54 -9.16 -15.15
N TYR A 118 8.30 -8.64 -13.95
CA TYR A 118 8.69 -7.27 -13.59
C TYR A 118 10.20 -7.04 -13.70
N ASN A 119 10.98 -8.03 -13.24
CA ASN A 119 12.43 -8.01 -13.38
C ASN A 119 12.87 -8.07 -14.85
N ARG A 120 12.21 -8.93 -15.63
CA ARG A 120 12.48 -9.11 -17.06
C ARG A 120 12.13 -7.86 -17.88
N LEU A 121 11.08 -7.14 -17.49
CA LEU A 121 10.66 -5.88 -18.11
C LEU A 121 11.75 -4.82 -18.02
N SER A 122 12.22 -4.52 -16.80
CA SER A 122 13.29 -3.52 -16.59
C SER A 122 14.62 -3.91 -17.23
N ALA A 123 14.96 -5.20 -17.22
CA ALA A 123 16.29 -5.65 -17.61
C ALA A 123 16.43 -5.87 -19.12
N SER A 124 15.33 -6.13 -19.83
CA SER A 124 15.39 -6.56 -21.23
C SER A 124 14.26 -6.05 -22.10
N LEU A 125 12.99 -6.30 -21.74
CA LEU A 125 11.89 -6.14 -22.69
C LEU A 125 11.62 -4.68 -23.05
N LEU A 126 11.60 -3.78 -22.06
CA LEU A 126 11.39 -2.35 -22.30
C LEU A 126 12.62 -1.68 -22.93
N PRO A 127 13.86 -1.91 -22.46
CA PRO A 127 15.05 -1.40 -23.16
C PRO A 127 15.15 -1.85 -24.63
N GLN A 128 14.89 -3.13 -24.91
CA GLN A 128 14.89 -3.65 -26.27
C GLN A 128 13.82 -2.99 -27.13
N LEU A 129 12.61 -2.80 -26.59
CA LEU A 129 11.53 -2.13 -27.30
C LEU A 129 11.88 -0.66 -27.60
N ILE A 130 12.45 0.06 -26.64
CA ILE A 130 12.93 1.44 -26.83
C ILE A 130 13.96 1.50 -27.94
N THR A 131 14.93 0.58 -27.92
CA THR A 131 15.98 0.52 -28.94
C THR A 131 15.39 0.26 -30.33
N MET A 132 14.40 -0.64 -30.42
CA MET A 132 13.68 -0.90 -31.67
C MET A 132 12.93 0.36 -32.16
N ILE A 133 12.25 1.09 -31.27
CA ILE A 133 11.55 2.35 -31.59
C ILE A 133 12.54 3.38 -32.13
N GLU A 134 13.66 3.59 -31.45
CA GLU A 134 14.68 4.56 -31.88
C GLU A 134 15.29 4.21 -33.24
N LEU A 135 15.61 2.94 -33.46
CA LEU A 135 16.10 2.46 -34.76
C LEU A 135 15.03 2.62 -35.85
N CYS A 136 13.77 2.47 -35.48
CA CYS A 136 12.63 2.66 -36.38
C CYS A 136 12.53 4.10 -36.88
N ILE A 137 12.58 5.04 -35.93
CA ILE A 137 12.49 6.47 -36.19
C ILE A 137 13.70 6.94 -36.99
N LYS A 138 14.91 6.48 -36.64
CA LYS A 138 16.15 6.88 -37.32
C LYS A 138 16.27 6.37 -38.75
N ARG A 139 15.71 5.20 -39.07
CA ARG A 139 15.97 4.51 -40.36
C ARG A 139 14.79 4.48 -41.32
N GLU A 140 13.61 4.94 -40.92
CA GLU A 140 12.34 4.96 -41.69
C GLU A 140 12.09 3.70 -42.56
N LYS A 141 12.49 2.52 -42.05
CA LYS A 141 12.36 1.27 -42.81
C LYS A 141 10.91 0.85 -42.95
N ARG A 142 10.50 0.47 -44.16
CA ARG A 142 9.17 -0.13 -44.42
C ARG A 142 8.97 -1.37 -43.55
N GLY A 143 7.81 -1.47 -42.88
CA GLY A 143 7.47 -2.59 -42.01
C GLY A 143 7.88 -2.44 -40.54
N CYS A 144 8.77 -1.50 -40.22
CA CYS A 144 9.26 -1.31 -38.86
C CYS A 144 8.14 -0.95 -37.86
N LYS A 145 7.15 -0.14 -38.30
CA LYS A 145 5.96 0.16 -37.47
C LYS A 145 5.18 -1.08 -37.06
N ARG A 146 5.10 -2.09 -37.95
CA ARG A 146 4.39 -3.33 -37.67
C ARG A 146 5.13 -4.17 -36.64
N GLU A 147 6.45 -4.19 -36.70
CA GLU A 147 7.31 -4.96 -35.81
C GLU A 147 7.32 -4.39 -34.39
N VAL A 148 7.46 -3.07 -34.25
CA VAL A 148 7.34 -2.37 -32.96
C VAL A 148 5.95 -2.62 -32.34
N SER A 149 4.88 -2.43 -33.10
CA SER A 149 3.51 -2.67 -32.62
C SER A 149 3.26 -4.13 -32.23
N LYS A 150 3.85 -5.09 -32.95
CA LYS A 150 3.81 -6.52 -32.58
C LYS A 150 4.50 -6.73 -31.23
N ARG A 151 5.67 -6.14 -31.03
CA ARG A 151 6.42 -6.28 -29.78
C ARG A 151 5.71 -5.63 -28.59
N ILE A 152 5.10 -4.46 -28.79
CA ILE A 152 4.22 -3.83 -27.77
C ILE A 152 3.07 -4.77 -27.41
N LYS A 153 2.42 -5.38 -28.41
CA LYS A 153 1.32 -6.33 -28.17
C LYS A 153 1.78 -7.57 -27.40
N GLU A 154 2.95 -8.11 -27.70
CA GLU A 154 3.54 -9.24 -26.94
C GLU A 154 3.77 -8.88 -25.47
N ILE A 155 4.36 -7.70 -25.20
CA ILE A 155 4.59 -7.22 -23.83
C ILE A 155 3.26 -7.01 -23.09
N TYR A 156 2.27 -6.40 -23.76
CA TYR A 156 0.93 -6.23 -23.21
C TYR A 156 0.27 -7.58 -22.86
N LEU A 157 0.39 -8.59 -23.71
CA LEU A 157 -0.19 -9.91 -23.46
C LEU A 157 0.47 -10.59 -22.26
N LEU A 158 1.78 -10.48 -22.12
CA LEU A 158 2.52 -11.00 -20.96
C LEU A 158 2.06 -10.33 -19.66
N MET A 159 1.90 -9.00 -19.66
CA MET A 159 1.39 -8.27 -18.49
C MET A 159 -0.04 -8.69 -18.13
N LYS A 160 -0.91 -8.87 -19.14
CA LYS A 160 -2.29 -9.31 -18.95
C LYS A 160 -2.36 -10.72 -18.37
N GLU A 161 -1.51 -11.63 -18.85
CA GLU A 161 -1.43 -13.00 -18.36
C GLU A 161 -1.00 -13.03 -16.89
N GLU A 162 0.01 -12.26 -16.51
CA GLU A 162 0.46 -12.17 -15.11
C GLU A 162 -0.63 -11.62 -14.18
N LEU A 163 -1.35 -10.58 -14.62
CA LEU A 163 -2.49 -10.07 -13.88
C LEU A 163 -3.57 -11.14 -13.67
N SER A 164 -3.81 -11.99 -14.68
CA SER A 164 -4.77 -13.08 -14.57
C SER A 164 -4.32 -14.19 -13.61
N LYS A 165 -3.03 -14.58 -13.62
CA LYS A 165 -2.46 -15.56 -12.69
C LYS A 165 -2.50 -15.09 -11.25
N LYS A 166 -2.23 -13.80 -11.00
CA LYS A 166 -2.31 -13.24 -9.64
C LYS A 166 -3.75 -13.26 -9.12
N LYS A 167 -4.73 -13.02 -10.00
CA LYS A 167 -6.16 -13.11 -9.65
C LYS A 167 -6.54 -14.53 -9.23
N SER A 168 -6.11 -15.56 -9.96
CA SER A 168 -6.41 -16.95 -9.62
C SER A 168 -5.71 -17.39 -8.32
N GLN A 169 -4.44 -17.01 -8.12
CA GLN A 169 -3.72 -17.30 -6.87
C GLN A 169 -4.36 -16.67 -5.64
N THR A 170 -4.84 -15.42 -5.76
CA THR A 170 -5.51 -14.74 -4.64
C THR A 170 -6.80 -15.47 -4.27
N GLN A 171 -7.55 -15.94 -5.27
CA GLN A 171 -8.77 -16.71 -5.07
C GLN A 171 -8.51 -18.08 -4.40
N GLU A 172 -7.54 -18.85 -4.90
CA GLU A 172 -7.14 -20.13 -4.29
C GLU A 172 -6.65 -19.95 -2.84
N SER A 173 -5.85 -18.91 -2.56
CA SER A 173 -5.39 -18.64 -1.19
C SER A 173 -6.53 -18.25 -0.25
N PHE A 174 -7.56 -17.57 -0.76
CA PHE A 174 -8.75 -17.22 0.01
C PHE A 174 -9.57 -18.46 0.31
N GLU A 175 -9.87 -19.29 -0.69
CA GLU A 175 -10.58 -20.57 -0.53
C GLU A 175 -9.85 -21.49 0.47
N THR A 176 -8.53 -21.61 0.35
CA THR A 176 -7.71 -22.39 1.30
C THR A 176 -7.76 -21.82 2.72
N SER A 177 -7.72 -20.48 2.87
CA SER A 177 -7.81 -19.85 4.19
C SER A 177 -9.17 -20.06 4.85
N VAL A 178 -10.26 -19.99 4.06
CA VAL A 178 -11.62 -20.24 4.53
C VAL A 178 -11.78 -21.70 4.96
N GLU A 179 -11.32 -22.67 4.15
CA GLU A 179 -11.34 -24.09 4.52
C GLU A 179 -10.57 -24.39 5.83
N VAL A 180 -9.44 -23.69 6.06
CA VAL A 180 -8.67 -23.81 7.30
C VAL A 180 -9.42 -23.19 8.48
N PHE A 181 -10.09 -22.05 8.29
CA PHE A 181 -10.89 -21.42 9.34
C PHE A 181 -12.12 -22.26 9.69
N ASP A 182 -12.82 -22.81 8.71
CA ASP A 182 -14.00 -23.67 8.94
C ASP A 182 -13.60 -24.93 9.74
N ARG A 183 -12.45 -25.54 9.43
CA ARG A 183 -11.90 -26.68 10.20
C ARG A 183 -11.44 -26.37 11.62
N LEU A 184 -11.26 -25.09 11.97
CA LEU A 184 -10.88 -24.68 13.33
C LEU A 184 -12.09 -24.30 14.19
N ILE A 185 -13.27 -24.15 13.58
CA ILE A 185 -14.52 -23.80 14.24
C ILE A 185 -15.38 -25.05 14.52
N ASP A 186 -15.18 -26.13 13.76
CA ASP A 186 -15.66 -27.49 14.04
C ASP A 186 -14.78 -28.25 15.07
#